data_AF-A0A8T0F0E3-F1
#
_entry.id   AF-A0A8T0F0E3-F1
#
_cell.length_a   1.000
_cell.length_b   1.000
_cell.length_c   1.000
_cell.angle_alpha   90.00
_cell.angle_beta   90.00
_cell.angle_gamma   90.00
#
_symmetry.space_group_name_H-M   'P 1'
#
loop_
_entity.id
_entity.type
_entity.pdbx_description
1 polymer ?
#
loop_
_entity_poly.entity_id
_entity_poly.type
_entity_poly.pdbx_seq_one_letter_code
_entity_poly.pdbx_strand_id
1 'polypeptide(L)'
;MNSFLKKYSGYSRNFYALLKNYSTQSLHPMQKKLETLFINKDVQKILKKITGLDHEKIFAPSKTELESPKYEFRLLDEGSYEFVLDCACIQFEPDAPEYHRVTNQTYEHVQLTKKFDLLRSTRHFGPMVFYFTHKKNIDQLLIDMISRHLISDASDTVRLFYLIHSELDTTKDIHKTDEIEILQNYIRNHSSQKDGLEFALQTILDHKKSDLQI
;
A
#
# COMPACT_ATOMS: atom_id res chain seq x y z
N MET A 1 38.76 18.30 -0.83
CA MET A 1 38.35 17.01 -0.21
C MET A 1 37.28 17.31 0.83
N ASN A 2 36.03 16.97 0.52
CA ASN A 2 34.83 17.40 1.24
C ASN A 2 34.79 16.86 2.68
N SER A 3 34.58 17.77 3.64
CA SER A 3 34.42 17.52 5.08
C SER A 3 33.21 16.64 5.44
N PHE A 4 32.33 16.36 4.47
CA PHE A 4 31.16 15.49 4.62
C PHE A 4 31.51 14.00 4.86
N LEU A 5 32.67 13.54 4.43
CA LEU A 5 33.07 12.12 4.55
C LEU A 5 33.71 11.78 5.91
N LYS A 6 33.99 12.77 6.77
CA LYS A 6 34.68 12.54 8.04
C LYS A 6 33.75 12.08 9.17
N LYS A 7 32.43 12.16 8.99
CA LYS A 7 31.43 11.81 10.04
C LYS A 7 31.03 10.32 10.04
N TYR A 8 31.51 9.53 9.06
CA TYR A 8 31.17 8.11 8.88
C TYR A 8 32.36 7.17 9.10
N SER A 9 33.28 7.48 10.02
CA SER A 9 34.47 6.65 10.28
C SER A 9 34.18 5.37 11.10
N GLY A 10 32.91 5.02 11.36
CA GLY A 10 32.51 3.90 12.21
C GLY A 10 32.13 2.61 11.48
N TYR A 11 31.87 2.65 10.17
CA TYR A 11 31.55 1.44 9.42
C TYR A 11 32.83 0.76 8.95
N SER A 12 33.06 -0.46 9.44
CA SER A 12 34.16 -1.35 9.09
C SER A 12 34.48 -1.29 7.59
N ARG A 13 35.78 -1.27 7.22
CA ARG A 13 36.25 -1.33 5.82
C ARG A 13 35.65 -2.50 5.02
N ASN A 14 35.13 -3.53 5.71
CA ASN A 14 34.43 -4.65 5.08
C ASN A 14 33.02 -4.29 4.56
N PHE A 15 32.37 -3.24 5.08
CA PHE A 15 31.04 -2.80 4.64
C PHE A 15 31.09 -2.10 3.28
N TYR A 16 32.11 -1.27 3.04
CA TYR A 16 32.33 -0.66 1.72
C TYR A 16 32.72 -1.70 0.64
N ALA A 17 33.43 -2.77 1.03
CA ALA A 17 33.72 -3.89 0.14
C ALA A 17 32.44 -4.72 -0.15
N LEU A 18 31.55 -4.89 0.85
CA LEU A 18 30.25 -5.53 0.69
C LEU A 18 29.36 -4.74 -0.28
N LEU A 19 29.24 -3.43 -0.12
CA LEU A 19 28.44 -2.57 -1.01
C LEU A 19 28.91 -2.59 -2.47
N LYS A 20 30.22 -2.65 -2.73
CA LYS A 20 30.75 -2.81 -4.10
C LYS A 20 30.39 -4.15 -4.74
N ASN A 21 30.24 -5.21 -3.95
CA ASN A 21 29.84 -6.52 -4.44
C ASN A 21 28.31 -6.63 -4.65
N TYR A 22 27.49 -5.89 -3.90
CA TYR A 22 26.04 -5.85 -4.12
C TYR A 22 25.63 -5.05 -5.36
N SER A 23 26.34 -3.95 -5.70
CA SER A 23 26.06 -3.16 -6.92
C SER A 23 26.30 -3.93 -8.23
N THR A 24 26.84 -5.15 -8.19
CA THR A 24 27.10 -5.99 -9.37
C THR A 24 26.18 -7.22 -9.48
N GLN A 25 25.21 -7.42 -8.59
CA GLN A 25 24.17 -8.42 -8.81
C GLN A 25 23.06 -7.85 -9.70
N SER A 26 23.07 -8.30 -10.95
CA SER A 26 22.11 -7.99 -12.02
C SER A 26 20.66 -7.95 -11.55
N LEU A 27 20.00 -6.82 -11.77
CA LEU A 27 18.56 -6.62 -11.61
C LEU A 27 17.77 -7.71 -12.33
N HIS A 28 16.99 -8.50 -11.58
CA HIS A 28 16.20 -9.60 -12.12
C HIS A 28 15.07 -9.04 -13.04
N PRO A 29 14.77 -9.66 -14.21
CA PRO A 29 13.77 -9.13 -15.17
C PRO A 29 12.38 -8.90 -14.58
N MET A 30 12.02 -9.68 -13.56
CA MET A 30 10.71 -9.64 -12.90
C MET A 30 10.55 -8.41 -12.00
N GLN A 31 11.62 -7.95 -11.35
CA GLN A 31 11.62 -6.79 -10.46
C GLN A 31 11.48 -5.49 -11.27
N LYS A 32 12.19 -5.43 -12.41
CA LYS A 32 12.06 -4.35 -13.39
C LYS A 32 10.64 -4.20 -13.95
N LYS A 33 9.90 -5.29 -14.12
CA LYS A 33 8.49 -5.26 -14.55
C LYS A 33 7.59 -4.63 -13.47
N LEU A 34 7.82 -4.95 -12.20
CA LEU A 34 7.01 -4.42 -11.10
C LEU A 34 7.21 -2.91 -10.91
N GLU A 35 8.44 -2.44 -10.98
CA GLU A 35 8.78 -1.01 -10.92
C GLU A 35 8.09 -0.22 -12.03
N THR A 36 8.12 -0.75 -13.27
CA THR A 36 7.44 -0.09 -14.39
C THR A 36 5.93 0.01 -14.22
N LEU A 37 5.31 -1.00 -13.59
CA LEU A 37 3.88 -0.95 -13.26
C LEU A 37 3.60 0.08 -12.17
N PHE A 38 4.42 0.14 -11.12
CA PHE A 38 4.24 1.10 -10.04
C PHE A 38 4.36 2.54 -10.53
N ILE A 39 5.38 2.87 -11.33
CA ILE A 39 5.66 4.23 -11.81
C ILE A 39 4.67 4.68 -12.90
N ASN A 40 3.87 3.77 -13.46
CA ASN A 40 2.87 4.09 -14.46
C ASN A 40 1.96 5.25 -14.00
N LYS A 41 1.72 6.21 -14.89
CA LYS A 41 0.99 7.45 -14.58
C LYS A 41 -0.45 7.20 -14.13
N ASP A 42 -1.14 6.24 -14.73
CA ASP A 42 -2.52 5.91 -14.41
C ASP A 42 -2.61 5.19 -13.07
N VAL A 43 -1.66 4.29 -12.80
CA VAL A 43 -1.48 3.66 -11.48
C VAL A 43 -1.25 4.73 -10.42
N GLN A 44 -0.29 5.63 -10.61
CA GLN A 44 0.01 6.69 -9.65
C GLN A 44 -1.16 7.66 -9.45
N LYS A 45 -1.94 7.95 -10.51
CA LYS A 45 -3.14 8.77 -10.40
C LYS A 45 -4.17 8.14 -9.48
N ILE A 46 -4.42 6.83 -9.63
CA ILE A 46 -5.34 6.07 -8.77
C ILE A 46 -4.79 6.03 -7.34
N LEU A 47 -3.53 5.63 -7.14
CA LEU A 47 -2.90 5.53 -5.83
C LEU A 47 -2.92 6.87 -5.07
N LYS A 48 -2.69 7.98 -5.77
CA LYS A 48 -2.78 9.32 -5.18
C LYS A 48 -4.20 9.69 -4.78
N LYS A 49 -5.21 9.30 -5.58
CA LYS A 49 -6.62 9.55 -5.26
C LYS A 49 -7.05 8.80 -4.00
N ILE A 50 -6.83 7.48 -3.95
CA ILE A 50 -7.27 6.63 -2.83
C ILE A 50 -6.50 6.89 -1.52
N THR A 51 -5.29 7.44 -1.58
CA THR A 51 -4.52 7.79 -0.38
C THR A 51 -5.19 8.93 0.39
N GLY A 52 -5.89 9.82 -0.33
CA GLY A 52 -6.47 11.03 0.22
C GLY A 52 -5.41 11.97 0.81
N LEU A 53 -5.88 13.07 1.39
CA LEU A 53 -5.05 14.03 2.06
C LEU A 53 -5.78 14.53 3.30
N ASP A 54 -5.35 14.06 4.46
CA ASP A 54 -5.81 14.54 5.75
C ASP A 54 -4.82 15.57 6.28
N HIS A 55 -5.18 16.85 6.20
CA HIS A 55 -4.32 17.94 6.64
C HIS A 55 -4.05 17.94 8.14
N GLU A 56 -5.02 17.51 8.95
CA GLU A 56 -4.87 17.48 10.40
C GLU A 56 -3.84 16.41 10.80
N LYS A 57 -3.91 15.26 10.14
CA LYS A 57 -2.94 14.18 10.32
C LYS A 57 -1.54 14.56 9.83
N ILE A 58 -1.43 15.12 8.62
CA ILE A 58 -0.14 15.40 7.97
C ILE A 58 0.65 16.49 8.70
N PHE A 59 -0.02 17.50 9.24
CA PHE A 59 0.62 18.60 9.96
C PHE A 59 0.54 18.45 11.49
N ALA A 60 0.15 17.26 11.98
CA ALA A 60 0.09 16.99 13.41
C ALA A 60 1.48 17.18 14.06
N PRO A 61 1.58 17.88 15.20
CA PRO A 61 2.84 18.07 15.89
C PRO A 61 3.36 16.74 16.45
N SER A 62 4.45 16.23 15.87
CA SER A 62 5.10 15.00 16.33
C SER A 62 6.21 15.31 17.33
N LYS A 63 6.10 14.75 18.54
CA LYS A 63 7.19 14.73 19.53
C LYS A 63 7.94 13.41 19.35
N THR A 64 8.97 13.39 18.50
CA THR A 64 9.83 12.20 18.39
C THR A 64 11.17 12.52 19.04
N GLU A 65 11.50 11.85 20.14
CA GLU A 65 12.88 11.82 20.63
C GLU A 65 13.72 11.07 19.58
N LEU A 66 14.83 11.68 19.16
CA LEU A 66 15.68 11.20 18.07
C LEU A 66 16.55 10.02 18.55
N GLU A 67 15.92 8.88 18.80
CA GLU A 67 16.66 7.64 18.97
C GLU A 67 17.06 7.06 17.61
N SER A 68 18.12 6.26 17.61
CA SER A 68 18.52 5.54 16.40
C SER A 68 17.36 4.65 15.98
N PRO A 69 16.83 4.79 14.76
CA PRO A 69 15.67 4.02 14.33
C PRO A 69 16.05 2.54 14.42
N LYS A 70 15.35 1.80 15.27
CA LYS A 70 15.50 0.35 15.42
C LYS A 70 14.17 -0.28 15.10
N TYR A 71 14.22 -1.22 14.17
CA TYR A 71 13.06 -2.04 13.85
C TYR A 71 12.83 -3.07 14.98
N GLU A 72 11.67 -3.00 15.62
CA GLU A 72 11.23 -4.00 16.59
C GLU A 72 9.83 -4.48 16.23
N PHE A 73 9.65 -5.81 16.13
CA PHE A 73 8.35 -6.42 15.81
C PHE A 73 7.25 -6.02 16.79
N ARG A 74 7.61 -5.77 18.06
CA ARG A 74 6.68 -5.29 19.09
C ARG A 74 5.96 -3.99 18.69
N LEU A 75 6.61 -3.13 17.92
CA LEU A 75 6.01 -1.87 17.45
C LEU A 75 4.82 -2.11 16.50
N LEU A 76 4.78 -3.26 15.82
CA LEU A 76 3.63 -3.63 14.98
C LEU A 76 2.39 -3.90 15.84
N ASP A 77 2.56 -4.60 16.97
CA ASP A 77 1.44 -4.90 17.87
C ASP A 77 0.88 -3.63 18.52
N GLU A 78 1.73 -2.64 18.74
CA GLU A 78 1.37 -1.30 19.23
C GLU A 78 0.69 -0.44 18.14
N GLY A 79 0.70 -0.88 16.87
CA GLY A 79 0.10 -0.15 15.75
C GLY A 79 0.99 0.97 15.18
N SER A 80 2.27 1.01 15.53
CA SER A 80 3.23 2.03 15.10
C SER A 80 3.76 1.80 13.67
N TYR A 81 2.86 1.51 12.73
CA TYR A 81 3.20 1.08 11.38
C TYR A 81 3.92 2.16 10.57
N GLU A 82 3.47 3.41 10.64
CA GLU A 82 4.09 4.54 9.93
C GLU A 82 5.55 4.72 10.36
N PHE A 83 5.81 4.70 11.67
CA PHE A 83 7.15 4.77 12.22
C PHE A 83 8.05 3.62 11.73
N VAL A 84 7.54 2.38 11.73
CA VAL A 84 8.27 1.21 11.26
C VAL A 84 8.65 1.35 9.78
N LEU A 85 7.72 1.82 8.94
CA LEU A 85 7.94 2.01 7.51
C LEU A 85 8.89 3.18 7.22
N ASP A 86 8.79 4.28 7.97
CA ASP A 86 9.74 5.40 7.88
C ASP A 86 11.15 4.97 8.27
N CYS A 87 11.29 4.18 9.35
CA CYS A 87 12.55 3.58 9.75
C CYS A 87 13.13 2.71 8.64
N ALA A 88 12.31 1.89 7.98
CA ALA A 88 12.75 1.05 6.87
C ALA A 88 13.29 1.89 5.70
N CYS A 89 12.62 2.99 5.34
CA CYS A 89 13.07 3.92 4.29
C CYS A 89 14.39 4.63 4.63
N ILE A 90 14.72 4.80 5.91
CA ILE A 90 15.98 5.44 6.36
C ILE A 90 17.12 4.42 6.45
N GLN A 91 16.82 3.19 6.88
CA GLN A 91 17.84 2.17 7.19
C GLN A 91 18.29 1.36 5.98
N PHE A 92 17.41 1.16 5.00
CA PHE A 92 17.65 0.22 3.90
C PHE A 92 17.45 0.90 2.55
N GLU A 93 18.18 0.41 1.55
CA GLU A 93 17.95 0.77 0.15
C GLU A 93 16.63 0.13 -0.35
N PRO A 94 15.92 0.76 -1.31
CA PRO A 94 14.61 0.28 -1.77
C PRO A 94 14.61 -1.13 -2.40
N ASP A 95 15.75 -1.58 -2.92
CA ASP A 95 15.96 -2.89 -3.52
C ASP A 95 16.53 -3.93 -2.54
N ALA A 96 16.86 -3.50 -1.31
CA ALA A 96 17.40 -4.38 -0.29
C ALA A 96 16.36 -5.42 0.16
N PRO A 97 16.73 -6.71 0.29
CA PRO A 97 15.84 -7.75 0.80
C PRO A 97 15.23 -7.40 2.16
N GLU A 98 15.99 -6.73 3.04
CA GLU A 98 15.54 -6.31 4.36
C GLU A 98 14.44 -5.25 4.28
N TYR A 99 14.52 -4.31 3.33
CA TYR A 99 13.46 -3.32 3.09
C TYR A 99 12.15 -4.01 2.74
N HIS A 100 12.19 -4.91 1.76
CA HIS A 100 11.03 -5.69 1.34
C HIS A 100 10.50 -6.59 2.45
N ARG A 101 11.37 -7.23 3.24
CA ARG A 101 10.96 -8.06 4.37
C ARG A 101 10.16 -7.25 5.39
N VAL A 102 10.70 -6.12 5.85
CA VAL A 102 10.07 -5.28 6.88
C VAL A 102 8.75 -4.69 6.37
N THR A 103 8.74 -4.13 5.17
CA THR A 103 7.54 -3.51 4.58
C THR A 103 6.43 -4.54 4.34
N ASN A 104 6.75 -5.69 3.74
CA ASN A 104 5.78 -6.76 3.50
C ASN A 104 5.19 -7.31 4.80
N GLN A 105 6.02 -7.54 5.84
CA GLN A 105 5.55 -8.00 7.14
C GLN A 105 4.64 -6.97 7.81
N THR A 106 4.95 -5.69 7.66
CA THR A 106 4.12 -4.59 8.19
C THR A 106 2.76 -4.56 7.48
N TYR A 107 2.73 -4.66 6.15
CA TYR A 107 1.47 -4.69 5.39
C TYR A 107 0.62 -5.91 5.72
N GLU A 108 1.23 -7.09 5.86
CA GLU A 108 0.54 -8.31 6.25
C GLU A 108 -0.07 -8.16 7.66
N HIS A 109 0.66 -7.58 8.62
CA HIS A 109 0.13 -7.32 9.97
C HIS A 109 -1.01 -6.29 9.97
N VAL A 110 -0.91 -5.21 9.17
CA VAL A 110 -2.00 -4.24 8.96
C VAL A 110 -3.26 -4.93 8.44
N GLN A 111 -3.10 -5.83 7.46
CA GLN A 111 -4.22 -6.58 6.89
C GLN A 111 -4.85 -7.54 7.89
N LEU A 112 -4.03 -8.26 8.66
CA LEU A 112 -4.49 -9.19 9.71
C LEU A 112 -5.26 -8.46 10.82
N THR A 113 -4.76 -7.29 11.24
CA THR A 113 -5.38 -6.48 12.29
C THR A 113 -6.49 -5.56 11.78
N LYS A 114 -6.68 -5.46 10.46
CA LYS A 114 -7.62 -4.57 9.76
C LYS A 114 -7.44 -3.08 10.11
N LYS A 115 -6.22 -2.67 10.49
CA LYS A 115 -5.89 -1.30 10.91
C LYS A 115 -5.44 -0.43 9.73
N PHE A 116 -6.16 -0.47 8.62
CA PHE A 116 -5.78 0.27 7.39
C PHE A 116 -5.78 1.79 7.58
N ASP A 117 -6.64 2.32 8.45
CA ASP A 117 -6.73 3.74 8.80
C ASP A 117 -5.40 4.35 9.27
N LEU A 118 -4.60 3.57 9.99
CA LEU A 118 -3.34 4.08 10.54
C LEU A 118 -2.38 4.51 9.42
N LEU A 119 -2.47 3.88 8.25
CA LEU A 119 -1.68 4.23 7.08
C LEU A 119 -2.41 5.15 6.10
N ARG A 120 -3.71 5.43 6.24
CA ARG A 120 -4.43 6.41 5.39
C ARG A 120 -3.76 7.78 5.46
N SER A 121 -3.74 8.48 4.33
CA SER A 121 -3.11 9.81 4.21
C SER A 121 -1.63 9.87 4.59
N THR A 122 -0.94 8.73 4.54
CA THR A 122 0.52 8.64 4.65
C THR A 122 1.11 8.31 3.28
N ARG A 123 2.42 8.56 3.11
CA ARG A 123 3.17 8.14 1.91
C ARG A 123 3.20 6.61 1.70
N HIS A 124 2.85 5.84 2.73
CA HIS A 124 2.92 4.39 2.74
C HIS A 124 1.63 3.71 2.29
N PHE A 125 0.50 4.44 2.24
CA PHE A 125 -0.78 3.87 1.81
C PHE A 125 -0.74 3.36 0.38
N GLY A 126 -0.29 4.20 -0.57
CA GLY A 126 -0.20 3.83 -1.98
C GLY A 126 0.63 2.57 -2.24
N PRO A 127 1.88 2.50 -1.74
CA PRO A 127 2.70 1.28 -1.80
C PRO A 127 2.02 0.03 -1.20
N MET A 128 1.34 0.18 -0.06
CA MET A 128 0.60 -0.91 0.57
C MET A 128 -0.55 -1.41 -0.32
N VAL A 129 -1.37 -0.50 -0.88
CA VAL A 129 -2.46 -0.89 -1.79
C VAL A 129 -1.90 -1.58 -3.03
N PHE A 130 -0.84 -1.03 -3.62
CA PHE A 130 -0.18 -1.63 -4.77
C PHE A 130 0.35 -3.04 -4.47
N TYR A 131 0.94 -3.25 -3.29
CA TYR A 131 1.40 -4.55 -2.82
C TYR A 131 0.26 -5.57 -2.75
N PHE A 132 -0.87 -5.22 -2.12
CA PHE A 132 -2.05 -6.07 -2.04
C PHE A 132 -2.63 -6.39 -3.42
N THR A 133 -2.72 -5.38 -4.29
CA THR A 133 -3.19 -5.56 -5.66
C THR A 133 -2.29 -6.50 -6.45
N HIS A 134 -0.97 -6.31 -6.38
CA HIS A 134 -0.02 -7.18 -7.05
C HIS A 134 -0.12 -8.63 -6.56
N LYS A 135 -0.28 -8.84 -5.24
CA LYS A 135 -0.51 -10.16 -4.62
C LYS A 135 -1.91 -10.74 -4.86
N LYS A 136 -2.80 -10.05 -5.57
CA LYS A 136 -4.21 -10.42 -5.79
C LYS A 136 -4.98 -10.64 -4.48
N ASN A 137 -4.64 -9.89 -3.43
CA ASN A 137 -5.22 -10.02 -2.09
C ASN A 137 -5.76 -8.65 -1.62
N ILE A 138 -6.82 -8.16 -2.26
CA ILE A 138 -7.41 -6.84 -1.96
C ILE A 138 -8.74 -6.93 -1.20
N ASP A 139 -9.30 -8.13 -1.03
CA ASP A 139 -10.64 -8.34 -0.45
C ASP A 139 -10.80 -7.65 0.91
N GLN A 140 -9.82 -7.83 1.80
CA GLN A 140 -9.91 -7.31 3.16
C GLN A 140 -9.86 -5.77 3.19
N LEU A 141 -9.09 -5.16 2.29
CA LEU A 141 -9.03 -3.71 2.11
C LEU A 141 -10.35 -3.17 1.52
N LEU A 142 -10.92 -3.87 0.53
CA LEU A 142 -12.20 -3.52 -0.05
C LEU A 142 -13.33 -3.57 0.98
N ILE A 143 -13.37 -4.60 1.84
CA ILE A 143 -14.33 -4.69 2.94
C ILE A 143 -14.20 -3.47 3.88
N ASP A 144 -12.98 -3.06 4.24
CA ASP A 144 -12.74 -1.87 5.07
C ASP A 144 -13.23 -0.59 4.39
N MET A 145 -12.88 -0.37 3.12
CA MET A 145 -13.30 0.81 2.36
C MET A 145 -14.82 0.89 2.22
N ILE A 146 -15.46 -0.23 1.87
CA ILE A 146 -16.92 -0.33 1.72
C ILE A 146 -17.58 -0.05 3.07
N SER A 147 -17.16 -0.71 4.14
CA SER A 147 -17.74 -0.53 5.48
C SER A 147 -17.64 0.92 6.00
N ARG A 148 -16.70 1.71 5.48
CA ARG A 148 -16.49 3.13 5.81
C ARG A 148 -17.19 4.10 4.84
N HIS A 149 -18.06 3.57 3.96
CA HIS A 149 -18.74 4.32 2.91
C HIS A 149 -17.82 4.95 1.85
N LEU A 150 -16.61 4.42 1.66
CA LEU A 150 -15.63 4.90 0.68
C LEU A 150 -15.72 4.09 -0.62
N ILE A 151 -16.91 4.13 -1.24
CA ILE A 151 -17.20 3.37 -2.46
C ILE A 151 -16.33 3.80 -3.63
N SER A 152 -16.05 5.11 -3.77
CA SER A 152 -15.20 5.61 -4.85
C SER A 152 -13.79 5.01 -4.75
N ASP A 153 -13.20 5.01 -3.55
CA ASP A 153 -11.86 4.45 -3.31
C ASP A 153 -11.83 2.92 -3.52
N ALA A 154 -12.89 2.22 -3.08
CA ALA A 154 -13.03 0.79 -3.33
C ALA A 154 -13.10 0.48 -4.83
N SER A 155 -13.89 1.25 -5.59
CA SER A 155 -14.01 1.09 -7.03
C SER A 155 -12.68 1.38 -7.75
N ASP A 156 -11.96 2.42 -7.32
CA ASP A 156 -10.66 2.78 -7.88
C ASP A 156 -9.59 1.72 -7.55
N THR A 157 -9.66 1.11 -6.38
CA THR A 157 -8.80 -0.03 -6.01
C THR A 157 -9.04 -1.23 -6.93
N VAL A 158 -10.30 -1.49 -7.32
CA VAL A 158 -10.62 -2.51 -8.33
C VAL A 158 -10.17 -2.10 -9.73
N ARG A 159 -10.28 -0.82 -10.11
CA ARG A 159 -9.72 -0.33 -11.39
C ARG A 159 -8.21 -0.54 -11.43
N LEU A 160 -7.51 -0.28 -10.32
CA LEU A 160 -6.08 -0.56 -10.19
C LEU A 160 -5.77 -2.05 -10.34
N PHE A 161 -6.63 -2.93 -9.81
CA PHE A 161 -6.48 -4.38 -9.97
C PHE A 161 -6.50 -4.80 -11.44
N TYR A 162 -7.48 -4.34 -12.22
CA TYR A 162 -7.53 -4.66 -13.65
C TYR A 162 -6.41 -3.97 -14.44
N LEU A 163 -5.93 -2.80 -14.02
CA LEU A 163 -4.80 -2.12 -14.64
C LEU A 163 -3.47 -2.88 -14.46
N ILE A 164 -3.27 -3.50 -13.29
CA ILE A 164 -2.07 -4.30 -12.99
C ILE A 164 -2.16 -5.69 -13.62
N HIS A 165 -3.36 -6.29 -13.62
CA HIS A 165 -3.63 -7.63 -14.15
C HIS A 165 -4.47 -7.54 -15.42
N SER A 166 -3.90 -6.95 -16.46
CA SER A 166 -4.58 -6.72 -17.75
C SER A 166 -5.11 -8.01 -18.39
N GLU A 167 -4.58 -9.18 -18.01
CA GLU A 167 -5.08 -10.48 -18.47
C GLU A 167 -6.46 -10.87 -17.92
N LEU A 168 -6.90 -10.20 -16.85
CA LEU A 168 -8.17 -10.46 -16.17
C LEU A 168 -9.27 -9.46 -16.57
N ASP A 169 -8.93 -8.43 -17.34
CA ASP A 169 -9.90 -7.42 -17.74
C ASP A 169 -10.95 -8.03 -18.68
N THR A 170 -12.19 -8.06 -18.19
CA THR A 170 -13.35 -8.55 -18.92
C THR A 170 -14.29 -7.40 -19.35
N THR A 171 -13.96 -6.15 -18.98
CA THR A 171 -14.86 -5.00 -19.11
C THR A 171 -14.56 -4.18 -20.38
N LYS A 172 -15.60 -3.62 -21.00
CA LYS A 172 -15.48 -2.93 -22.31
C LYS A 172 -14.98 -1.48 -22.23
N ASP A 173 -14.80 -0.92 -21.02
CA ASP A 173 -14.06 0.33 -20.74
C ASP A 173 -13.96 0.50 -19.22
N ILE A 174 -12.86 0.02 -18.59
CA ILE A 174 -12.67 0.04 -17.13
C ILE A 174 -12.95 1.42 -16.55
N HIS A 175 -12.66 2.52 -17.25
CA HIS A 175 -12.75 3.88 -16.70
C HIS A 175 -14.15 4.49 -16.72
N LYS A 176 -15.07 3.94 -17.52
CA LYS A 176 -16.45 4.44 -17.64
C LYS A 176 -17.49 3.60 -16.90
N THR A 177 -17.13 2.40 -16.47
CA THR A 177 -18.03 1.54 -15.69
C THR A 177 -18.39 2.20 -14.36
N ASP A 178 -19.65 2.03 -13.97
CA ASP A 178 -20.19 2.51 -12.70
C ASP A 178 -19.43 1.89 -11.50
N GLU A 179 -19.33 2.65 -10.40
CA GLU A 179 -18.58 2.24 -9.21
C GLU A 179 -19.14 0.96 -8.57
N ILE A 180 -20.45 0.75 -8.60
CA ILE A 180 -21.09 -0.43 -8.01
C ILE A 180 -20.97 -1.61 -8.96
N GLU A 181 -21.16 -1.38 -10.26
CA GLU A 181 -21.05 -2.44 -11.28
C GLU A 181 -19.64 -3.05 -11.31
N ILE A 182 -18.59 -2.23 -11.24
CA ILE A 182 -17.21 -2.72 -11.25
C ILE A 182 -16.88 -3.55 -10.01
N LEU A 183 -17.39 -3.15 -8.84
CA LEU A 183 -17.27 -3.92 -7.59
C LEU A 183 -17.99 -5.26 -7.70
N GLN A 184 -19.23 -5.27 -8.20
CA GLN A 184 -19.99 -6.51 -8.40
C GLN A 184 -19.32 -7.45 -9.41
N ASN A 185 -18.68 -6.92 -10.45
CA ASN A 185 -17.94 -7.74 -11.40
C ASN A 185 -16.71 -8.40 -10.74
N TYR A 186 -15.96 -7.63 -9.94
CA TYR A 186 -14.82 -8.16 -9.19
C TYR A 186 -15.23 -9.25 -8.20
N ILE A 187 -16.28 -9.00 -7.40
CA ILE A 187 -16.80 -9.94 -6.40
C ILE A 187 -17.21 -11.27 -7.04
N ARG A 188 -17.81 -11.23 -8.23
CA ARG A 188 -18.27 -12.44 -8.93
C ARG A 188 -17.11 -13.28 -9.48
N ASN A 189 -16.05 -12.65 -9.96
CA ASN A 189 -15.04 -13.34 -10.78
C ASN A 189 -13.69 -13.56 -10.07
N HIS A 190 -13.35 -12.74 -9.07
CA HIS A 190 -11.98 -12.67 -8.55
C HIS A 190 -11.86 -12.66 -7.03
N SER A 191 -12.95 -12.39 -6.29
CA SER A 191 -12.88 -12.33 -4.83
C SER A 191 -12.78 -13.72 -4.18
N SER A 192 -11.92 -13.83 -3.16
CA SER A 192 -11.85 -15.00 -2.28
C SER A 192 -12.82 -14.90 -1.11
N GLN A 193 -13.09 -13.69 -0.62
CA GLN A 193 -14.04 -13.42 0.47
C GLN A 193 -15.36 -12.83 -0.05
N LYS A 194 -15.97 -13.55 -0.98
CA LYS A 194 -17.18 -13.11 -1.68
C LYS A 194 -18.32 -12.70 -0.73
N ASP A 195 -18.65 -13.57 0.24
CA ASP A 195 -19.77 -13.35 1.16
C ASP A 195 -19.61 -12.07 1.99
N GLY A 196 -18.37 -11.79 2.44
CA GLY A 196 -18.07 -10.59 3.24
C GLY A 196 -18.21 -9.30 2.43
N LEU A 197 -17.78 -9.31 1.16
CA LEU A 197 -17.92 -8.16 0.27
C LEU A 197 -19.36 -7.94 -0.19
N GLU A 198 -20.10 -9.01 -0.51
CA GLU A 198 -21.52 -8.92 -0.86
C GLU A 198 -22.34 -8.35 0.29
N PHE A 199 -22.10 -8.82 1.52
CA PHE A 199 -22.76 -8.31 2.71
C PHE A 199 -22.46 -6.81 2.94
N ALA A 200 -21.19 -6.41 2.83
CA ALA A 200 -20.79 -5.03 3.01
C ALA A 200 -21.42 -4.11 1.95
N LEU A 201 -21.46 -4.56 0.69
CA LEU A 201 -22.06 -3.80 -0.41
C LEU A 201 -23.58 -3.68 -0.26
N GLN A 202 -24.25 -4.77 0.11
CA GLN A 202 -25.70 -4.81 0.31
C GLN A 202 -26.12 -3.84 1.42
N THR A 203 -25.38 -3.80 2.53
CA THR A 203 -25.60 -2.87 3.64
C THR A 203 -25.68 -1.42 3.15
N ILE A 204 -24.78 -1.00 2.26
CA ILE A 204 -24.76 0.36 1.70
C ILE A 204 -25.91 0.61 0.73
N LEU A 205 -26.25 -0.37 -0.09
CA LEU A 205 -27.39 -0.25 -1.01
C LEU A 205 -28.70 -0.06 -0.24
N ASP A 206 -28.85 -0.74 0.88
CA ASP A 206 -30.05 -0.62 1.70
C ASP A 206 -30.10 0.73 2.44
N HIS A 207 -28.98 1.23 2.96
CA HIS A 207 -28.90 2.61 3.47
C HIS A 207 -29.29 3.65 2.41
N LYS A 208 -28.77 3.54 1.18
CA LYS A 208 -29.14 4.46 0.08
C LYS A 208 -30.64 4.42 -0.23
N LYS A 209 -31.29 3.26 -0.18
CA LYS A 209 -32.74 3.14 -0.41
C LYS A 209 -33.56 3.81 0.69
N SER A 210 -33.11 3.73 1.95
CA SER A 210 -33.76 4.39 3.07
C SER A 210 -33.71 5.92 2.96
N ASP A 211 -32.59 6.48 2.50
CA ASP A 211 -32.42 7.92 2.31
C ASP A 211 -33.30 8.49 1.17
N LEU A 212 -33.67 7.65 0.20
CA LEU A 212 -34.52 8.00 -0.96
C LEU A 212 -36.03 7.90 -0.67
N GLN A 213 -36.44 7.39 0.49
CA GLN A 213 -37.85 7.20 0.88
C GLN A 213 -38.39 8.31 1.81
N ILE A 214 -37.65 9.41 1.97
CA ILE A 214 -38.04 10.65 2.68
C ILE A 214 -38.22 11.78 1.66
#